data_AF-A0A8T9C1W9-F1
#
_entry.id   AF-A0A8T9C1W9-F1
#
_cell.length_a   1.000
_cell.length_b   1.000
_cell.length_c   1.000
_cell.angle_alpha   90.00
_cell.angle_beta   90.00
_cell.angle_gamma   90.00
#
_symmetry.space_group_name_H-M   'P 1'
#
loop_
_entity.id
_entity.type
_entity.pdbx_description
1 polymer ?
#
loop_
_entity_poly.entity_id
_entity_poly.type
_entity_poly.pdbx_seq_one_letter_code
_entity_poly.pdbx_strand_id
1 'polypeptide(L)'
;MVLGGEVDAVWDCKPADDSPINWVELKTSADIQSERDMVTFERKLMKFWIQSFLLGVPKIIVGFRTPDGILKRIENIDTASIPSTVKRRGKGTWDGNMCINFAAGLLDFLKATITEDGVWRIRRKERSPAIEVFKNEETGHGDILPDEFINWRIKLAMQDQ
;
A
#
# COMPACT_ATOMS: atom_id res chain seq x y z
N MET A 1 3.34 13.85 0.16
CA MET A 1 3.13 12.68 -0.72
C MET A 1 1.66 12.64 -1.06
N VAL A 2 1.31 12.33 -2.31
CA VAL A 2 -0.08 12.08 -2.72
C VAL A 2 -0.15 10.62 -3.10
N LEU A 3 -1.11 9.88 -2.53
CA LEU A 3 -1.34 8.48 -2.82
C LEU A 3 -2.72 8.32 -3.44
N GLY A 4 -2.76 7.77 -4.66
CA GLY A 4 -3.98 7.23 -5.24
C GLY A 4 -4.01 5.73 -4.99
N GLY A 5 -5.17 5.20 -4.59
CA GLY A 5 -5.37 3.78 -4.37
C GLY A 5 -6.82 3.40 -4.57
N GLU A 6 -7.03 2.15 -4.98
CA GLU A 6 -8.35 1.53 -5.07
C GLU A 6 -8.84 1.17 -3.66
N VAL A 7 -10.16 1.22 -3.48
CA VAL A 7 -10.85 0.92 -2.22
C VAL A 7 -12.11 0.11 -2.55
N ASP A 8 -12.29 -1.02 -1.89
CA ASP A 8 -13.33 -2.00 -2.26
C ASP A 8 -14.76 -1.50 -1.98
N ALA A 9 -15.02 -0.97 -0.77
CA ALA A 9 -16.38 -0.64 -0.33
C ALA A 9 -16.45 0.37 0.82
N VAL A 10 -17.67 0.84 1.09
CA VAL A 10 -18.03 1.59 2.30
C VAL A 10 -18.62 0.62 3.32
N TRP A 11 -18.18 0.70 4.58
CA TRP A 11 -18.67 -0.16 5.66
C TRP A 11 -20.14 0.11 6.03
N ASP A 12 -20.53 1.39 6.05
CA ASP A 12 -21.84 1.85 6.48
C ASP A 12 -22.52 2.70 5.39
N CYS A 13 -22.33 4.02 5.42
CA CYS A 13 -22.92 4.96 4.48
C CYS A 13 -21.89 6.03 4.11
N LYS A 14 -21.98 6.53 2.88
CA LYS A 14 -21.20 7.68 2.46
C LYS A 14 -21.76 8.92 3.16
N PRO A 15 -20.97 9.67 3.95
CA PRO A 15 -21.43 10.92 4.56
C PRO A 15 -21.88 11.92 3.50
N ALA A 16 -22.87 12.75 3.85
CA ALA A 16 -23.33 13.86 3.00
C ALA A 16 -22.46 15.12 3.17
N ASP A 17 -21.62 15.15 4.21
CA ASP A 17 -20.68 16.21 4.54
C ASP A 17 -19.22 15.75 4.30
N ASP A 18 -18.26 16.58 4.70
CA ASP A 18 -16.83 16.31 4.56
C ASP A 18 -16.27 15.36 5.63
N SER A 19 -17.14 14.64 6.37
CA SER A 19 -16.69 13.64 7.34
C SER A 19 -15.92 12.50 6.65
N PRO A 20 -14.91 11.91 7.32
CA PRO A 20 -14.18 10.78 6.77
C PRO A 20 -15.12 9.63 6.41
N ILE A 21 -14.95 9.08 5.20
CA ILE A 21 -15.71 7.91 4.76
C ILE A 21 -15.17 6.67 5.49
N ASN A 22 -16.07 5.86 6.02
CA ASN A 22 -15.73 4.62 6.70
C ASN A 22 -15.45 3.50 5.69
N TRP A 23 -14.27 3.55 5.08
CA TRP A 23 -13.86 2.59 4.07
C TRP A 23 -13.62 1.19 4.65
N VAL A 24 -13.79 0.18 3.80
CA VAL A 24 -13.45 -1.21 4.12
C VAL A 24 -12.73 -1.88 2.97
N GLU A 25 -11.71 -2.67 3.32
CA GLU A 25 -10.97 -3.54 2.41
C GLU A 25 -11.50 -4.98 2.52
N LEU A 26 -11.73 -5.66 1.40
CA LEU A 26 -12.23 -7.01 1.31
C LEU A 26 -11.12 -7.95 0.84
N LYS A 27 -10.78 -8.93 1.68
CA LYS A 27 -9.73 -9.92 1.39
C LYS A 27 -10.25 -11.34 1.51
N THR A 28 -9.56 -12.26 0.84
CA THR A 28 -9.80 -13.70 1.01
C THR A 28 -8.53 -14.43 1.39
N SER A 29 -8.65 -15.49 2.19
CA SER A 29 -7.56 -16.40 2.50
C SER A 29 -8.05 -17.84 2.64
N ALA A 30 -7.15 -18.80 2.48
CA ALA A 30 -7.43 -20.17 2.90
C ALA A 30 -7.67 -20.19 4.42
N ASP A 31 -8.61 -21.03 4.86
CA ASP A 31 -8.88 -21.26 6.27
C ASP A 31 -7.63 -21.81 6.98
N ILE A 32 -7.42 -21.40 8.23
CA ILE A 32 -6.19 -21.67 8.98
C ILE A 32 -6.40 -22.97 9.76
N GLN A 33 -5.71 -24.04 9.35
CA GLN A 33 -5.88 -25.36 9.96
C GLN A 33 -4.61 -25.85 10.68
N SER A 34 -3.49 -25.18 10.46
CA SER A 34 -2.20 -25.54 11.04
C SER A 34 -1.37 -24.32 11.40
N GLU A 35 -0.30 -24.52 12.20
CA GLU A 35 0.66 -23.45 12.49
C GLU A 35 1.35 -22.92 11.23
N ARG A 36 1.56 -23.78 10.22
CA ARG A 36 2.15 -23.40 8.94
C ARG A 36 1.23 -22.46 8.16
N ASP A 37 -0.08 -22.72 8.21
CA ASP A 37 -1.08 -21.85 7.59
C ASP A 37 -1.13 -20.50 8.30
N MET A 38 -0.97 -20.49 9.63
CA MET A 38 -0.90 -19.25 10.41
C MET A 38 0.28 -18.38 9.97
N VAL A 39 1.48 -18.94 9.84
CA VAL A 39 2.66 -18.20 9.34
C VAL A 39 2.43 -17.66 7.92
N THR A 40 1.78 -18.45 7.06
CA THR A 40 1.42 -18.04 5.70
C THR A 40 0.41 -16.89 5.71
N PHE A 41 -0.59 -16.97 6.58
CA PHE A 41 -1.58 -15.92 6.78
C PHE A 41 -0.95 -14.65 7.31
N GLU A 42 -0.05 -14.70 8.30
CA GLU A 42 0.64 -13.50 8.80
C GLU A 42 1.44 -12.77 7.72
N ARG A 43 2.10 -13.51 6.81
CA ARG A 43 2.79 -12.89 5.66
C ARG A 43 1.82 -12.20 4.70
N LYS A 44 0.61 -12.73 4.52
CA LYS A 44 -0.45 -12.04 3.76
C LYS A 44 -0.98 -10.83 4.52
N LEU A 45 -1.14 -10.96 5.83
CA LEU A 45 -1.66 -9.93 6.71
C LEU A 45 -0.75 -8.69 6.73
N MET A 46 0.58 -8.85 6.57
CA MET A 46 1.49 -7.74 6.30
C MET A 46 1.08 -6.94 5.06
N LYS A 47 0.80 -7.63 3.95
CA LYS A 47 0.42 -6.98 2.68
C LYS A 47 -0.92 -6.26 2.81
N PHE A 48 -1.89 -6.92 3.47
CA PHE A 48 -3.20 -6.33 3.75
C PHE A 48 -3.05 -5.07 4.59
N TRP A 49 -2.25 -5.14 5.65
CA TRP A 49 -1.97 -4.02 6.52
C TRP A 49 -1.31 -2.86 5.77
N ILE A 50 -0.24 -3.09 5.01
CA ILE A 50 0.46 -2.00 4.29
C ILE A 50 -0.49 -1.32 3.30
N GLN A 51 -1.30 -2.08 2.55
CA GLN A 51 -2.26 -1.52 1.60
C GLN A 51 -3.28 -0.62 2.30
N SER A 52 -3.98 -1.15 3.31
CA SER A 52 -5.04 -0.42 4.02
C SER A 52 -4.49 0.74 4.86
N PHE A 53 -3.34 0.56 5.51
CA PHE A 53 -2.69 1.59 6.33
C PHE A 53 -2.30 2.81 5.50
N LEU A 54 -1.67 2.61 4.33
CA LEU A 54 -1.22 3.71 3.47
C LEU A 54 -2.37 4.54 2.90
N LEU A 55 -3.54 3.92 2.71
CA LEU A 55 -4.74 4.58 2.19
C LEU A 55 -5.70 5.05 3.30
N GLY A 56 -5.36 4.84 4.58
CA GLY A 56 -6.21 5.23 5.70
C GLY A 56 -7.50 4.42 5.82
N VAL A 57 -7.54 3.20 5.28
CA VAL A 57 -8.69 2.30 5.38
C VAL A 57 -8.70 1.66 6.78
N PRO A 58 -9.71 1.95 7.63
CA PRO A 58 -9.69 1.54 9.04
C PRO A 58 -9.98 0.05 9.25
N LYS A 59 -10.60 -0.63 8.28
CA LYS A 59 -11.12 -1.98 8.46
C LYS A 59 -10.79 -2.90 7.30
N ILE A 60 -10.43 -4.13 7.62
CA ILE A 60 -10.24 -5.21 6.66
C ILE A 60 -11.18 -6.36 7.04
N ILE A 61 -11.94 -6.86 6.08
CA ILE A 61 -12.78 -8.05 6.22
C ILE A 61 -12.11 -9.19 5.48
N VAL A 62 -11.81 -10.28 6.19
CA VAL A 62 -11.19 -11.45 5.60
C VAL A 62 -12.20 -12.60 5.54
N GLY A 63 -12.55 -13.02 4.33
CA GLY A 63 -13.27 -14.26 4.09
C GLY A 63 -12.31 -15.45 4.04
N PHE A 64 -12.45 -16.37 5.00
CA PHE A 64 -11.67 -17.61 5.04
C PHE A 64 -12.43 -18.74 4.35
N ARG A 65 -11.79 -19.35 3.36
CA ARG A 65 -12.43 -20.33 2.47
C ARG A 65 -11.75 -21.69 2.48
N THR A 66 -12.50 -22.71 2.07
CA THR A 66 -11.98 -24.05 1.77
C THR A 66 -11.08 -24.03 0.53
N PRO A 67 -10.32 -25.11 0.28
CA PRO A 67 -9.63 -25.32 -0.99
C PRO A 67 -10.57 -25.22 -2.19
N ASP A 68 -11.80 -25.73 -2.07
CA ASP A 68 -12.84 -25.69 -3.11
C ASP A 68 -13.50 -24.31 -3.30
N GLY A 69 -13.04 -23.28 -2.58
CA GLY A 69 -13.54 -21.93 -2.74
C GLY A 69 -14.74 -21.56 -1.86
N ILE A 70 -15.21 -22.48 -0.99
CA ILE A 70 -16.40 -22.25 -0.16
C ILE A 70 -16.04 -21.42 1.07
N LEU A 71 -16.75 -20.30 1.28
CA LEU A 71 -16.57 -19.45 2.45
C LEU A 71 -16.98 -20.21 3.73
N LYS A 72 -16.05 -20.29 4.70
CA LYS A 72 -16.28 -20.92 6.00
C LYS A 72 -16.59 -19.92 7.10
N ARG A 73 -15.83 -18.83 7.14
CA ARG A 73 -15.95 -17.79 8.17
C ARG A 73 -15.46 -16.45 7.67
N ILE A 74 -15.92 -15.40 8.33
CA ILE A 74 -15.50 -14.02 8.09
C ILE A 74 -14.84 -13.50 9.37
N GLU A 75 -13.80 -12.69 9.22
CA GLU A 75 -13.16 -11.99 10.33
C GLU A 75 -13.02 -10.51 9.99
N ASN A 76 -13.46 -9.66 10.92
CA ASN A 76 -13.30 -8.21 10.82
C ASN A 76 -12.07 -7.81 11.62
N ILE A 77 -11.12 -7.15 10.96
CA ILE A 77 -9.83 -6.78 11.52
C ILE A 77 -9.68 -5.27 11.44
N ASP A 78 -9.39 -4.63 12.57
CA ASP A 78 -8.98 -3.23 12.61
C ASP A 78 -7.55 -3.11 12.09
N THR A 79 -7.35 -2.33 11.03
CA THR A 79 -6.05 -2.11 10.38
C THR A 79 -4.99 -1.66 11.37
N ALA A 80 -5.33 -0.76 12.30
CA ALA A 80 -4.36 -0.22 13.26
C ALA A 80 -3.87 -1.27 14.27
N SER A 81 -4.71 -2.27 14.56
CA SER A 81 -4.39 -3.32 15.51
C SER A 81 -3.42 -4.37 14.98
N ILE A 82 -3.34 -4.53 13.65
CA ILE A 82 -2.67 -5.67 13.00
C ILE A 82 -1.22 -5.88 13.46
N PRO A 83 -0.33 -4.86 13.44
CA PRO A 83 1.07 -5.08 13.82
C PRO A 83 1.21 -5.57 15.27
N SER A 84 0.39 -5.03 16.17
CA SER A 84 0.38 -5.44 17.58
C SER A 84 -0.13 -6.86 17.78
N THR A 85 -1.13 -7.27 16.99
CA THR A 85 -1.69 -8.63 17.01
C THR A 85 -0.65 -9.64 16.53
N VAL A 86 0.03 -9.39 15.41
CA VAL A 86 1.11 -10.27 14.91
C VAL A 86 2.25 -10.40 15.93
N LYS A 87 2.64 -9.29 16.57
CA LYS A 87 3.72 -9.29 17.56
C LYS A 87 3.37 -10.00 18.87
N ARG A 88 2.15 -9.82 19.38
CA ARG A 88 1.76 -10.30 20.73
C ARG A 88 1.06 -11.66 20.72
N ARG A 89 0.29 -11.95 19.67
CA ARG A 89 -0.56 -13.15 19.59
C ARG A 89 -0.15 -14.08 18.45
N GLY A 90 0.59 -13.56 17.47
CA GLY A 90 1.10 -14.31 16.34
C GLY A 90 2.48 -14.95 16.58
N LYS A 91 3.12 -15.35 15.48
CA LYS A 91 4.48 -15.87 15.40
C LYS A 91 5.52 -14.76 15.19
N GLY A 92 5.11 -13.49 15.19
CA GLY A 92 6.02 -12.35 15.03
C GLY A 92 6.80 -12.37 13.72
N THR A 93 6.17 -12.84 12.63
CA THR A 93 6.87 -13.06 11.35
C THR A 93 7.30 -11.77 10.65
N TRP A 94 6.83 -10.62 11.12
CA TRP A 94 7.21 -9.29 10.67
C TRP A 94 6.96 -8.22 11.74
N ASP A 95 7.57 -7.05 11.56
CA ASP A 95 7.45 -5.90 12.45
C ASP A 95 7.01 -4.66 11.68
N GLY A 96 5.92 -4.03 12.13
CA GLY A 96 5.35 -2.86 11.46
C GLY A 96 6.27 -1.63 11.46
N ASN A 97 7.05 -1.43 12.52
CA ASN A 97 8.00 -0.32 12.58
C ASN A 97 9.13 -0.52 11.57
N MET A 98 9.62 -1.75 11.41
CA MET A 98 10.60 -2.08 10.37
C MET A 98 10.07 -1.76 8.97
N CYS A 99 8.82 -2.10 8.67
CA CYS A 99 8.19 -1.76 7.38
C CYS A 99 8.11 -0.24 7.16
N ILE A 100 7.66 0.52 8.17
CA ILE A 100 7.53 1.98 8.08
C ILE A 100 8.90 2.65 7.93
N ASN A 101 9.87 2.26 8.76
CA ASN A 101 11.22 2.82 8.74
C ASN A 101 11.91 2.53 7.40
N PHE A 102 11.72 1.33 6.85
CA PHE A 102 12.22 1.00 5.52
C PHE A 102 11.59 1.88 4.43
N ALA A 103 10.26 2.06 4.45
CA ALA A 103 9.58 2.91 3.49
C ALA A 103 10.04 4.37 3.59
N ALA A 104 10.20 4.91 4.80
CA ALA A 104 10.72 6.25 5.03
C ALA A 104 12.14 6.40 4.48
N GLY A 105 13.05 5.48 4.84
CA GLY A 105 14.43 5.50 4.33
C GLY A 105 14.53 5.37 2.81
N LEU A 106 13.65 4.56 2.19
CA LEU A 106 13.55 4.47 0.73
C LEU A 106 13.11 5.80 0.11
N LEU A 107 12.08 6.45 0.66
CA LEU A 107 11.61 7.74 0.15
C LEU A 107 12.66 8.84 0.29
N ASP A 108 13.40 8.86 1.40
CA ASP A 108 14.50 9.81 1.60
C ASP A 108 15.65 9.55 0.62
N PHE A 109 16.01 8.28 0.41
CA PHE A 109 16.99 7.90 -0.61
C PHE A 109 16.55 8.35 -2.01
N LEU A 110 15.28 8.16 -2.38
CA LEU A 110 14.75 8.60 -3.68
C LEU A 110 14.81 10.11 -3.84
N LYS A 111 14.41 10.89 -2.82
CA LYS A 111 14.49 12.36 -2.86
C LYS A 111 15.92 12.88 -2.96
N ALA A 112 16.86 12.22 -2.29
CA ALA A 112 18.27 12.61 -2.34
C ALA A 112 18.94 12.23 -3.66
N THR A 113 18.44 11.20 -4.35
CA THR A 113 19.03 10.69 -5.60
C THR A 113 18.45 11.39 -6.83
N ILE A 114 17.13 11.66 -6.82
CA ILE A 114 16.40 12.24 -7.96
C ILE A 114 16.30 13.75 -7.74
N THR A 115 17.38 14.47 -8.06
CA THR A 115 17.47 15.93 -7.90
C THR A 115 17.41 16.70 -9.22
N GLU A 116 17.42 15.98 -10.33
CA GLU A 116 17.44 16.52 -11.69
C GLU A 116 16.25 16.02 -12.50
N ASP A 117 15.94 16.77 -13.55
CA ASP A 117 14.95 16.37 -14.54
C ASP A 117 15.35 15.07 -15.26
N GLY A 118 14.34 14.47 -15.91
CA GLY A 118 14.46 13.23 -16.66
C GLY A 118 13.58 12.11 -16.12
N VAL A 119 13.68 10.96 -16.78
CA VAL A 119 12.92 9.76 -16.39
C VAL A 119 13.85 8.83 -15.63
N TRP A 120 13.46 8.46 -14.41
CA TRP A 120 14.26 7.61 -13.53
C TRP A 120 13.61 6.24 -13.36
N ARG A 121 14.46 5.21 -13.23
CA ARG A 121 14.03 3.84 -12.98
C ARG A 121 14.45 3.38 -11.59
N ILE A 122 13.48 2.87 -10.84
CA ILE A 122 13.69 2.17 -9.57
C ILE A 122 13.61 0.67 -9.87
N ARG A 123 14.63 -0.10 -9.52
CA ARG A 123 14.71 -1.54 -9.78
C ARG A 123 15.17 -2.31 -8.56
N ARG A 124 14.51 -3.43 -8.29
CA ARG A 124 15.01 -4.48 -7.39
C ARG A 124 15.05 -5.79 -8.13
N LYS A 125 16.24 -6.37 -8.31
CA LYS A 125 16.40 -7.70 -8.91
C LYS A 125 15.87 -8.77 -7.96
N GLU A 126 15.33 -9.86 -8.52
CA GLU A 126 14.86 -10.99 -7.71
C GLU A 126 15.99 -11.48 -6.79
N ARG A 127 15.68 -11.73 -5.52
CA ARG A 127 16.62 -12.17 -4.46
C ARG A 127 17.77 -11.21 -4.15
N SER A 128 17.86 -10.06 -4.84
CA SER A 128 18.81 -9.02 -4.48
C SER A 128 18.35 -8.26 -3.23
N PRO A 129 19.27 -7.96 -2.30
CA PRO A 129 18.99 -7.03 -1.21
C PRO A 129 19.06 -5.57 -1.67
N ALA A 130 19.63 -5.29 -2.84
CA ALA A 130 19.85 -3.92 -3.33
C ALA A 130 18.65 -3.37 -4.09
N ILE A 131 18.36 -2.09 -3.86
CA ILE A 131 17.50 -1.25 -4.70
C ILE A 131 18.42 -0.36 -5.52
N GLU A 132 18.24 -0.41 -6.84
CA GLU A 132 19.00 0.37 -7.81
C GLU A 132 18.10 1.52 -8.30
N VAL A 133 18.63 2.74 -8.33
CA VAL A 133 17.96 3.93 -8.88
C VAL A 133 18.91 4.53 -9.90
N PHE A 134 18.45 4.70 -11.13
CA PHE A 134 19.27 5.22 -12.22
C PHE A 134 18.43 5.98 -13.24
N LYS A 135 19.03 6.99 -13.86
CA LYS A 135 18.40 7.80 -14.89
C LYS A 135 18.31 7.01 -16.20
N ASN A 136 17.13 6.99 -16.82
CA ASN A 136 16.84 6.30 -18.08
C ASN A 136 16.80 7.28 -19.26
N GLU A 137 16.27 8.49 -19.04
CA GLU A 137 16.20 9.58 -20.03
C GLU A 137 16.64 10.89 -19.37
N GLU A 138 17.43 11.70 -20.08
CA GLU A 138 17.98 12.96 -19.54
C GLU A 138 16.96 14.09 -19.41
N THR A 139 15.90 14.07 -20.23
CA THR A 139 14.92 15.16 -20.30
C THR A 139 13.52 14.60 -20.50
N GLY A 140 12.52 15.45 -20.29
CA GLY A 140 11.12 15.10 -20.49
C GLY A 140 10.54 14.30 -19.32
N HIS A 141 9.37 13.72 -19.57
CA HIS A 141 8.56 13.01 -18.57
C HIS A 141 8.21 11.58 -19.00
N GLY A 142 8.80 11.12 -20.11
CA GLY A 142 8.37 9.91 -20.82
C GLY A 142 6.87 9.97 -21.16
N ASP A 143 6.23 8.80 -21.20
CA ASP A 143 4.78 8.67 -21.38
C ASP A 143 4.01 8.66 -20.03
N ILE A 144 4.60 9.21 -18.96
CA ILE A 144 4.03 9.18 -17.60
C ILE A 144 3.03 10.32 -17.40
N LEU A 145 3.35 11.52 -17.88
CA LEU A 145 2.52 12.71 -17.73
C LEU A 145 1.85 13.03 -19.07
N PRO A 146 0.51 13.04 -19.15
CA PRO A 146 -0.17 13.42 -20.38
C PRO A 146 -0.05 14.92 -20.64
N ASP A 147 -0.06 15.31 -21.92
CA ASP A 147 0.05 16.71 -22.37
C ASP A 147 -0.99 17.62 -21.73
N GLU A 148 -2.21 17.12 -21.52
CA GLU A 148 -3.28 17.88 -20.85
C GLU A 148 -2.87 18.31 -19.43
N PHE A 149 -2.28 17.40 -18.66
CA PHE A 149 -1.84 17.68 -17.30
C PHE A 149 -0.66 18.66 -17.28
N ILE A 150 0.29 18.50 -18.19
CA ILE A 150 1.44 19.41 -18.34
C ILE A 150 0.94 20.83 -18.68
N ASN A 151 0.09 20.94 -19.71
CA ASN A 151 -0.48 22.21 -20.14
C ASN A 151 -1.31 22.87 -19.03
N TRP A 152 -2.08 22.10 -18.26
CA TRP A 152 -2.81 22.60 -17.11
C TRP A 152 -1.86 23.17 -16.04
N ARG A 153 -0.77 22.47 -15.71
CA ARG A 153 0.24 22.94 -14.75
C ARG A 153 0.95 24.22 -15.20
N ILE A 154 1.30 24.33 -16.48
CA ILE A 154 1.92 25.55 -17.04
C ILE A 154 0.97 26.74 -16.91
N LYS A 155 -0.31 26.57 -17.28
CA LYS A 155 -1.32 27.63 -17.16
C LYS A 155 -1.48 28.11 -15.72
N LEU A 156 -1.50 27.19 -14.75
CA LEU A 156 -1.61 27.53 -13.33
C LEU A 156 -0.42 28.39 -12.87
N ALA A 157 0.81 27.99 -13.22
CA ALA A 157 2.01 28.74 -12.86
C ALA A 157 2.07 30.15 -13.48
N MET A 158 1.47 30.35 -14.66
CA MET A 158 1.37 31.67 -15.30
C MET A 158 0.28 32.56 -14.68
N GLN A 159 -0.72 31.99 -14.00
CA GLN A 159 -1.78 32.74 -13.31
C GLN A 159 -1.34 33.23 -11.93
N ASP A 160 -0.37 32.54 -11.32
CA ASP A 160 0.22 32.90 -10.04
C ASP A 160 1.34 33.97 -10.16
N GLN A 161 1.60 34.48 -11.38
CA GLN A 161 2.53 35.59 -11.70
C GLN A 161 1.76 36.88 -11.99
#